data_AF-A0A397BPP2-F1
#
_entry.id   AF-A0A397BPP2-F1
#
_cell.length_a   1.000
_cell.length_b   1.000
_cell.length_c   1.000
_cell.angle_alpha   90.00
_cell.angle_beta   90.00
_cell.angle_gamma   90.00
#
_symmetry.space_group_name_H-M   'P 1'
#
loop_
_entity.id
_entity.type
_entity.pdbx_description
1 polymer ?
#
loop_
_entity_poly.entity_id
_entity_poly.type
_entity_poly.pdbx_seq_one_letter_code
_entity_poly.pdbx_strand_id
1 'polypeptide(L)'
;MPGQALEAAIVAKGNEIRQLKGEKKDFQTQLGELKKLKDEFKTATGQEYKAPAAAPKPAKAAATDAVKADGEKSKSQLKKEKKLAEKAAASASAAPKDKPASKKPAKPSATAKPVDATSAIPSGANLVMRQAKYAHHTSLHGASSGQTVTPWEVEAEGGVDYEKLIDTFGCSTLTEDLVARVERLTGVPHRYLRRGYFFAHREFNEILDLYENGQKFYLYTGRGPSSGSLHLGHLIPFTFTAWLQKVFDVPLVIQLTDDEKFLFKDQTLEESEVMAWENSKDIIACGFDPAKTFIFRNADYIGTMYPEILKIQKCVTYNQVRGIFGFSGSDNIGKSASPAVQACPSFPQTFPVPFSGRTDLRCLIPCAIDQDPYFRMTRDVAPRIGYQKPTLIFSKFFPALQGASTKMSGSNAS
;
A
#
# COMPACT_ATOMS: atom_id res chain seq x y z
N MET A 1 -31.47 -20.75 29.38
CA MET A 1 -30.39 -20.08 30.13
C MET A 1 -30.31 -18.63 29.65
N PRO A 2 -30.73 -17.64 30.44
CA PRO A 2 -30.81 -16.23 30.02
C PRO A 2 -29.48 -15.62 29.53
N GLY A 3 -28.33 -16.16 29.97
CA GLY A 3 -26.99 -15.71 29.54
C GLY A 3 -26.70 -15.88 28.04
N GLN A 4 -27.09 -17.00 27.41
CA GLN A 4 -26.78 -17.26 25.99
C GLN A 4 -27.52 -16.31 25.02
N ALA A 5 -28.76 -15.93 25.36
CA ALA A 5 -29.52 -14.97 24.55
C ALA A 5 -28.90 -13.56 24.64
N LEU A 6 -28.43 -13.17 25.84
CA LEU A 6 -27.72 -11.92 26.06
C LEU A 6 -26.36 -11.90 25.34
N GLU A 7 -25.61 -13.01 25.33
CA GLU A 7 -24.36 -13.11 24.55
C GLU A 7 -24.61 -12.89 23.06
N ALA A 8 -25.60 -13.57 22.47
CA ALA A 8 -25.96 -13.40 21.07
C ALA A 8 -26.36 -11.95 20.76
N ALA A 9 -27.13 -11.30 21.65
CA ALA A 9 -27.51 -9.90 21.51
C ALA A 9 -26.31 -8.94 21.61
N ILE A 10 -25.38 -9.19 22.53
CA ILE A 10 -24.13 -8.41 22.66
C ILE A 10 -23.27 -8.55 21.39
N VAL A 11 -23.15 -9.77 20.85
CA VAL A 11 -22.40 -10.02 19.60
C VAL A 11 -23.07 -9.30 18.43
N ALA A 12 -24.40 -9.44 18.28
CA ALA A 12 -25.15 -8.79 17.20
C ALA A 12 -25.03 -7.27 17.26
N LYS A 13 -25.21 -6.67 18.45
CA LYS A 13 -25.08 -5.22 18.64
C LYS A 13 -23.64 -4.74 18.41
N GLY A 14 -22.65 -5.54 18.80
CA GLY A 14 -21.24 -5.28 18.49
C GLY A 14 -20.93 -5.32 16.99
N ASN A 15 -21.56 -6.22 16.24
CA ASN A 15 -21.44 -6.29 14.78
C ASN A 15 -22.12 -5.08 14.11
N GLU A 16 -23.31 -4.70 14.57
CA GLU A 16 -24.03 -3.50 14.09
C GLU A 16 -23.17 -2.24 14.23
N ILE A 17 -22.52 -2.02 15.38
CA ILE A 17 -21.62 -0.88 15.60
C ILE A 17 -20.42 -0.93 14.64
N ARG A 18 -19.84 -2.11 14.39
CA ARG A 18 -18.72 -2.25 13.44
C ARG A 18 -19.15 -1.85 12.03
N GLN A 19 -20.34 -2.28 11.61
CA GLN A 19 -20.92 -1.91 10.32
C GLN A 19 -21.16 -0.40 10.22
N LEU A 20 -21.83 0.21 11.20
CA LEU A 20 -22.07 1.66 11.20
C LEU A 20 -20.78 2.46 11.18
N LYS A 21 -19.75 2.01 11.91
CA LYS A 21 -18.40 2.59 11.88
C LYS A 21 -17.75 2.44 10.50
N GLY A 22 -18.01 1.34 9.80
CA GLY A 22 -17.58 1.13 8.42
C GLY A 22 -18.27 2.03 7.41
N GLU A 23 -19.58 2.20 7.55
CA GLU A 23 -20.44 3.05 6.71
C GLU A 23 -20.34 4.55 7.03
N LYS A 24 -19.50 4.94 8.02
CA LYS A 24 -19.35 6.32 8.51
C LYS A 24 -20.67 6.94 8.98
N LYS A 25 -21.57 6.13 9.54
CA LYS A 25 -22.81 6.59 10.17
C LYS A 25 -22.62 6.78 11.67
N ASP A 26 -23.44 7.63 12.28
CA ASP A 26 -23.48 7.76 13.73
C ASP A 26 -23.89 6.44 14.38
N PHE A 27 -23.25 6.10 15.50
CA PHE A 27 -23.42 4.84 16.22
C PHE A 27 -23.51 5.04 17.74
N GLN A 28 -23.61 6.29 18.23
CA GLN A 28 -23.61 6.58 19.68
C GLN A 28 -24.79 5.91 20.40
N THR A 29 -25.96 5.85 19.77
CA THR A 29 -27.14 5.16 20.30
C THR A 29 -26.88 3.67 20.51
N GLN A 30 -26.34 3.00 19.50
CA GLN A 30 -26.01 1.57 19.55
C GLN A 30 -24.90 1.29 20.56
N LEU A 31 -23.93 2.19 20.72
CA LEU A 31 -22.91 2.09 21.76
C LEU A 31 -23.51 2.15 23.16
N GLY A 32 -24.53 2.98 23.38
CA GLY A 32 -25.33 3.02 24.60
C GLY A 32 -26.08 1.71 24.85
N GLU A 33 -26.74 1.16 23.84
CA GLU A 33 -27.44 -0.13 23.90
C GLU A 33 -26.48 -1.29 24.20
N LEU A 34 -25.29 -1.30 23.59
CA LEU A 34 -24.27 -2.32 23.84
C LEU A 34 -23.79 -2.29 25.28
N LYS A 35 -23.60 -1.11 25.88
CA LYS A 35 -23.24 -0.98 27.30
C LYS A 35 -24.34 -1.55 28.19
N LYS A 36 -25.61 -1.19 27.92
CA LYS A 36 -26.75 -1.72 28.66
C LYS A 36 -26.84 -3.25 28.59
N LEU A 37 -26.67 -3.84 27.41
CA LEU A 37 -26.66 -5.30 27.24
C LEU A 37 -25.53 -5.98 28.01
N LYS A 38 -24.34 -5.36 28.09
CA LYS A 38 -23.22 -5.87 28.89
C LYS A 38 -23.49 -5.78 30.40
N ASP A 39 -24.16 -4.72 30.84
CA ASP A 39 -24.55 -4.55 32.25
C ASP A 39 -25.65 -5.56 32.64
N GLU A 40 -26.63 -5.81 31.75
CA GLU A 40 -27.64 -6.84 31.92
C GLU A 40 -27.02 -8.25 31.96
N PHE A 41 -26.04 -8.53 31.09
CA PHE A 41 -25.28 -9.77 31.12
C PHE A 41 -24.49 -9.95 32.43
N LYS A 42 -23.83 -8.88 32.91
CA LYS A 42 -23.11 -8.89 34.20
C LYS A 42 -24.06 -9.13 35.37
N THR A 43 -25.23 -8.51 35.35
CA THR A 43 -26.26 -8.69 36.38
C THR A 43 -26.84 -10.11 36.37
N ALA A 44 -27.09 -10.67 35.18
CA ALA A 44 -27.71 -12.00 35.03
C ALA A 44 -26.74 -13.17 35.27
N THR A 45 -25.44 -12.99 35.02
CA THR A 45 -24.44 -14.08 35.07
C THR A 45 -23.40 -13.92 36.17
N GLY A 46 -23.30 -12.73 36.78
CA GLY A 46 -22.24 -12.37 37.70
C GLY A 46 -20.86 -12.21 37.05
N GLN A 47 -20.76 -12.32 35.72
CA GLN A 47 -19.51 -12.23 34.97
C GLN A 47 -19.56 -11.08 33.97
N GLU A 48 -18.43 -10.37 33.81
CA GLU A 48 -18.29 -9.45 32.70
C GLU A 48 -18.22 -10.21 31.38
N TYR A 49 -18.95 -9.72 30.38
CA TYR A 49 -18.92 -10.31 29.05
C TYR A 49 -17.50 -10.27 28.49
N LYS A 50 -16.92 -11.45 28.29
CA LYS A 50 -15.71 -11.65 27.50
C LYS A 50 -16.11 -12.24 26.16
N ALA A 51 -15.70 -11.61 25.07
CA ALA A 51 -15.86 -12.21 23.76
C ALA A 51 -15.15 -13.57 23.75
N PRO A 52 -15.77 -14.64 23.21
CA PRO A 52 -15.14 -15.94 23.15
C PRO A 52 -13.79 -15.82 22.43
N ALA A 53 -12.74 -16.34 23.07
CA ALA A 53 -11.45 -16.46 22.42
C ALA A 53 -11.60 -17.37 21.19
N ALA A 54 -10.97 -16.99 20.07
CA ALA A 54 -10.81 -17.90 18.95
C ALA A 54 -10.29 -19.25 19.47
N ALA A 55 -10.87 -20.35 18.98
CA ALA A 55 -10.68 -21.70 19.52
C ALA A 55 -9.19 -22.00 19.85
N PRO A 56 -8.90 -22.71 20.94
CA PRO A 56 -7.53 -23.01 21.32
C PRO A 56 -6.81 -23.76 20.20
N LYS A 57 -5.61 -23.30 19.84
CA LYS A 57 -4.72 -24.05 18.94
C LYS A 57 -4.50 -25.46 19.50
N PRO A 58 -4.52 -26.52 18.67
CA PRO A 58 -4.15 -27.86 19.12
C PRO A 58 -2.73 -27.84 19.69
N ALA A 59 -2.55 -28.59 20.78
CA ALA A 59 -1.35 -28.60 21.61
C ALA A 59 -0.08 -28.91 20.79
N LYS A 60 0.96 -28.12 21.03
CA LYS A 60 2.32 -28.33 20.50
C LYS A 60 2.87 -29.64 21.07
N ALA A 61 3.22 -30.58 20.20
CA ALA A 61 4.08 -31.71 20.57
C ALA A 61 5.44 -31.18 21.05
N ALA A 62 5.97 -31.82 22.08
CA ALA A 62 7.20 -31.46 22.77
C ALA A 62 8.41 -31.40 21.81
N ALA A 63 9.17 -30.32 21.90
CA ALA A 63 10.49 -30.21 21.29
C ALA A 63 11.56 -30.53 22.35
N THR A 64 12.42 -31.48 22.03
CA THR A 64 13.64 -31.84 22.74
C THR A 64 14.71 -30.74 22.61
N ASP A 65 15.54 -30.65 23.64
CA ASP A 65 16.59 -29.66 23.88
C ASP A 65 17.59 -29.41 22.73
N ALA A 66 17.95 -28.13 22.54
CA ALA A 66 19.24 -27.73 21.95
C ALA A 66 19.66 -26.31 22.40
N VAL A 67 20.67 -26.29 23.28
CA VAL A 67 21.82 -25.36 23.44
C VAL A 67 21.62 -23.84 23.27
N LYS A 68 21.88 -23.12 24.38
CA LYS A 68 22.07 -21.65 24.48
C LYS A 68 23.38 -21.20 23.82
N ALA A 69 23.35 -20.05 23.15
CA ALA A 69 24.53 -19.21 22.89
C ALA A 69 24.20 -17.75 23.30
N ASP A 70 24.97 -17.24 24.25
CA ASP A 70 24.93 -15.90 24.83
C ASP A 70 25.52 -14.85 23.88
N GLY A 71 25.05 -13.59 24.01
CA GLY A 71 25.63 -12.47 23.29
C GLY A 71 24.99 -11.10 23.54
N GLU A 72 24.67 -10.74 24.78
CA GLU A 72 24.33 -9.35 25.13
C GLU A 72 25.60 -8.48 25.21
N LYS A 73 25.64 -7.39 24.43
CA LYS A 73 26.73 -6.40 24.48
C LYS A 73 26.64 -5.53 25.74
N SER A 74 27.77 -5.35 26.42
CA SER A 74 27.89 -4.56 27.65
C SER A 74 27.60 -3.06 27.43
N LYS A 75 26.97 -2.42 28.44
CA LYS A 75 26.65 -0.98 28.53
C LYS A 75 27.84 -0.04 28.26
N SER A 76 29.09 -0.51 28.41
CA SER A 76 30.28 0.29 28.10
C SER A 76 30.54 0.44 26.59
N GLN A 77 30.14 -0.54 25.78
CA GLN A 77 30.28 -0.50 24.31
C GLN A 77 29.23 0.44 23.69
N LEU A 78 27.98 0.39 24.15
CA LEU A 78 26.91 1.32 23.75
C LEU A 78 27.25 2.79 24.06
N LYS A 79 27.91 3.07 25.19
CA LYS A 79 28.38 4.43 25.53
C LYS A 79 29.52 4.90 24.62
N LYS A 80 30.41 4.01 24.18
CA LYS A 80 31.54 4.36 23.31
C LYS A 80 31.06 4.68 21.89
N GLU A 81 30.08 3.92 21.38
CA GLU A 81 29.48 4.14 20.06
C GLU A 81 28.64 5.42 20.02
N LYS A 82 27.86 5.71 21.07
CA LYS A 82 27.11 6.96 21.19
C LYS A 82 28.02 8.20 21.20
N LYS A 83 29.15 8.13 21.90
CA LYS A 83 30.13 9.23 21.97
C LYS A 83 30.87 9.46 20.64
N LEU A 84 31.01 8.41 19.81
CA LEU A 84 31.59 8.52 18.47
C LEU A 84 30.59 9.14 17.48
N ALA A 85 29.31 8.79 17.59
CA ALA A 85 28.22 9.35 16.78
C ALA A 85 27.97 10.85 17.06
N GLU A 86 27.99 11.27 18.33
CA GLU A 86 27.85 12.69 18.72
C GLU A 86 29.04 13.54 18.22
N LYS A 87 30.24 12.96 18.15
CA LYS A 87 31.45 13.65 17.66
C LYS A 87 31.45 13.81 16.13
N ALA A 88 30.83 12.88 15.40
CA ALA A 88 30.62 12.98 13.96
C ALA A 88 29.51 13.98 13.58
N ALA A 89 28.49 14.15 14.44
CA ALA A 89 27.44 15.15 14.25
C ALA A 89 27.92 16.59 14.51
N ALA A 90 28.87 16.78 15.44
CA ALA A 90 29.40 18.11 15.79
C ALA A 90 30.36 18.72 14.74
N SER A 91 30.92 17.92 13.82
CA SER A 91 31.80 18.41 12.74
C SER A 91 31.06 18.91 11.50
N ALA A 92 29.73 18.83 11.46
CA ALA A 92 28.90 19.27 10.33
C ALA A 92 28.35 20.70 10.46
N SER A 93 28.65 21.43 11.54
CA SER A 93 28.18 22.81 11.76
C SER A 93 29.34 23.80 11.94
N ALA A 94 30.00 24.17 10.84
CA ALA A 94 30.81 25.38 10.78
C ALA A 94 30.79 25.94 9.35
N ALA A 95 30.05 27.03 9.14
CA ALA A 95 30.09 27.82 7.92
C ALA A 95 30.94 29.08 8.17
N PRO A 96 31.87 29.46 7.28
CA PRO A 96 32.39 30.82 7.23
C PRO A 96 31.54 31.69 6.30
N LYS A 97 31.27 32.91 6.75
CA LYS A 97 30.66 34.01 5.98
C LYS A 97 31.67 34.55 4.97
N ASP A 98 31.25 34.75 3.72
CA ASP A 98 31.59 35.92 2.89
C ASP A 98 30.87 35.88 1.52
N LYS A 99 30.48 37.06 1.02
CA LYS A 99 29.97 37.35 -0.35
C LYS A 99 30.40 38.78 -0.72
N PRO A 100 30.44 39.20 -2.01
CA PRO A 100 30.38 38.41 -3.24
C PRO A 100 31.41 38.86 -4.32
N ALA A 101 31.71 38.00 -5.31
CA ALA A 101 32.23 38.45 -6.61
C ALA A 101 31.67 37.58 -7.75
N SER A 102 31.18 38.26 -8.79
CA SER A 102 30.54 37.71 -9.99
C SER A 102 31.51 36.95 -10.91
N LYS A 103 31.18 35.72 -11.32
CA LYS A 103 31.71 35.09 -12.55
C LYS A 103 30.64 34.25 -13.26
N LYS A 104 30.61 34.38 -14.60
CA LYS A 104 29.72 33.76 -15.59
C LYS A 104 29.57 32.23 -15.42
N PRO A 105 28.41 31.65 -15.81
CA PRO A 105 28.22 30.20 -15.78
C PRO A 105 29.07 29.48 -16.85
N ALA A 106 29.76 28.42 -16.43
CA ALA A 106 30.51 27.52 -17.29
C ALA A 106 29.56 26.54 -18.01
N LYS A 107 29.93 26.21 -19.25
CA LYS A 107 29.22 25.33 -20.19
C LYS A 107 29.30 23.86 -19.72
N PRO A 108 28.24 23.04 -19.79
CA PRO A 108 28.31 21.64 -19.39
C PRO A 108 29.12 20.78 -20.37
N SER A 109 29.88 19.83 -19.82
CA SER A 109 30.75 18.87 -20.50
C SER A 109 29.98 17.92 -21.42
N ALA A 110 30.57 17.62 -22.57
CA ALA A 110 30.02 16.79 -23.64
C ALA A 110 30.43 15.32 -23.49
N THR A 111 29.83 14.58 -22.54
CA THR A 111 29.86 13.10 -22.54
C THR A 111 28.70 12.54 -21.72
N ALA A 112 27.49 12.67 -22.26
CA ALA A 112 26.34 11.83 -21.93
C ALA A 112 25.43 11.84 -23.16
N LYS A 113 25.63 10.91 -24.10
CA LYS A 113 24.66 10.66 -25.17
C LYS A 113 23.47 9.92 -24.55
N PRO A 114 22.24 10.44 -24.63
CA PRO A 114 21.05 9.69 -24.27
C PRO A 114 20.84 8.57 -25.30
N VAL A 115 20.53 7.37 -24.80
CA VAL A 115 19.93 6.30 -25.59
C VAL A 115 18.54 6.75 -26.04
N ASP A 116 18.24 6.58 -27.32
CA ASP A 116 16.96 6.93 -27.95
C ASP A 116 15.79 6.21 -27.25
N ALA A 117 15.06 6.93 -26.41
CA ALA A 117 13.74 6.56 -25.96
C ALA A 117 12.71 7.37 -26.76
N THR A 118 12.35 6.86 -27.94
CA THR A 118 11.24 7.36 -28.76
C THR A 118 9.89 6.98 -28.14
N SER A 119 9.62 7.39 -26.89
CA SER A 119 8.26 7.52 -26.40
C SER A 119 7.92 9.01 -26.38
N ALA A 120 7.26 9.50 -27.42
CA ALA A 120 6.78 10.87 -27.48
C ALA A 120 5.99 11.19 -26.19
N ILE A 121 6.40 12.24 -25.48
CA ILE A 121 5.67 12.76 -24.31
C ILE A 121 4.25 13.10 -24.81
N PRO A 122 3.19 12.47 -24.28
CA PRO A 122 1.83 12.78 -24.72
C PRO A 122 1.54 14.25 -24.42
N SER A 123 1.11 15.01 -25.43
CA SER A 123 0.67 16.39 -25.25
C SER A 123 -0.45 16.47 -24.20
N GLY A 124 -0.62 17.64 -23.56
CA GLY A 124 -1.71 17.86 -22.60
C GLY A 124 -3.08 17.49 -23.17
N ALA A 125 -3.30 17.70 -24.47
CA ALA A 125 -4.53 17.31 -25.18
C ALA A 125 -4.74 15.79 -25.26
N ASN A 126 -3.68 15.00 -25.50
CA ASN A 126 -3.78 13.53 -25.52
C ASN A 126 -4.13 12.97 -24.13
N LEU A 127 -3.66 13.64 -23.07
CA LEU A 127 -3.94 13.25 -21.70
C LEU A 127 -5.37 13.62 -21.30
N VAL A 128 -5.84 14.81 -21.67
CA VAL A 128 -7.26 15.20 -21.53
C VAL A 128 -8.15 14.24 -22.32
N MET A 129 -7.76 13.81 -23.52
CA MET A 129 -8.49 12.80 -24.29
C MET A 129 -8.47 11.41 -23.64
N ARG A 130 -7.35 10.97 -23.08
CA ARG A 130 -7.27 9.70 -22.32
C ARG A 130 -8.05 9.75 -21.02
N GLN A 131 -8.05 10.89 -20.34
CA GLN A 131 -8.81 11.12 -19.11
C GLN A 131 -10.29 11.28 -19.38
N ALA A 132 -10.67 11.96 -20.47
CA ALA A 132 -12.04 12.00 -20.95
C ALA A 132 -12.49 10.61 -21.37
N LYS A 133 -11.67 9.83 -22.08
CA LYS A 133 -11.97 8.42 -22.37
C LYS A 133 -12.12 7.60 -21.11
N TYR A 134 -11.25 7.76 -20.12
CA TYR A 134 -11.34 7.03 -18.84
C TYR A 134 -12.57 7.45 -18.04
N ALA A 135 -12.77 8.74 -17.79
CA ALA A 135 -13.93 9.29 -17.09
C ALA A 135 -15.24 8.95 -17.82
N HIS A 136 -15.23 8.94 -19.16
CA HIS A 136 -16.35 8.48 -19.97
C HIS A 136 -16.53 6.95 -19.88
N HIS A 137 -15.45 6.16 -19.82
CA HIS A 137 -15.53 4.70 -19.62
C HIS A 137 -15.99 4.34 -18.20
N THR A 138 -15.45 4.97 -17.16
CA THR A 138 -15.85 4.76 -15.76
C THR A 138 -17.22 5.34 -15.47
N SER A 139 -17.62 6.46 -16.09
CA SER A 139 -18.97 7.01 -15.99
C SER A 139 -20.01 6.22 -16.78
N LEU A 140 -19.67 5.65 -17.94
CA LEU A 140 -20.59 4.79 -18.70
C LEU A 140 -20.65 3.36 -18.14
N HIS A 141 -19.56 2.81 -17.62
CA HIS A 141 -19.51 1.40 -17.19
C HIS A 141 -19.69 1.23 -15.68
N GLY A 142 -19.41 2.24 -14.85
CA GLY A 142 -19.75 2.22 -13.42
C GLY A 142 -21.26 2.24 -13.16
N ALA A 143 -22.06 2.73 -14.12
CA ALA A 143 -23.52 2.71 -14.05
C ALA A 143 -24.18 1.69 -15.00
N SER A 144 -23.61 1.37 -16.17
CA SER A 144 -24.27 0.44 -17.13
C SER A 144 -23.95 -1.05 -16.92
N SER A 145 -23.02 -1.41 -16.03
CA SER A 145 -22.51 -2.79 -15.94
C SER A 145 -22.76 -3.56 -14.65
N GLY A 146 -23.43 -2.97 -13.66
CA GLY A 146 -23.71 -3.65 -12.39
C GLY A 146 -22.48 -3.91 -11.50
N GLN A 147 -21.30 -3.36 -11.83
CA GLN A 147 -20.12 -3.38 -10.97
C GLN A 147 -19.41 -2.01 -10.85
N THR A 148 -19.04 -1.66 -9.61
CA THR A 148 -18.28 -0.46 -9.21
C THR A 148 -16.97 -0.89 -8.57
N VAL A 149 -15.84 -0.42 -9.10
CA VAL A 149 -14.50 -0.69 -8.55
C VAL A 149 -13.72 0.61 -8.43
N THR A 150 -13.50 1.05 -7.19
CA THR A 150 -12.70 2.21 -6.81
C THR A 150 -11.73 1.83 -5.69
N PRO A 151 -10.74 2.67 -5.34
CA PRO A 151 -9.88 2.39 -4.20
C PRO A 151 -10.61 2.21 -2.86
N TRP A 152 -11.83 2.75 -2.73
CA TRP A 152 -12.62 2.69 -1.49
C TRP A 152 -13.71 1.62 -1.52
N GLU A 153 -14.25 1.31 -2.69
CA GLU A 153 -15.48 0.54 -2.82
C GLU A 153 -15.38 -0.48 -3.96
N VAL A 154 -15.87 -1.69 -3.68
CA VAL A 154 -16.01 -2.76 -4.66
C VAL A 154 -17.38 -3.38 -4.47
N GLU A 155 -18.25 -3.15 -5.43
CA GLU A 155 -19.60 -3.71 -5.50
C GLU A 155 -19.78 -4.37 -6.86
N ALA A 156 -20.24 -5.61 -6.90
CA ALA A 156 -20.55 -6.31 -8.14
C ALA A 156 -21.63 -7.36 -7.91
N GLU A 157 -22.81 -7.18 -8.49
CA GLU A 157 -23.86 -8.19 -8.39
C GLU A 157 -23.41 -9.48 -9.10
N GLY A 158 -23.45 -10.63 -8.40
CA GLY A 158 -22.94 -11.90 -8.92
C GLY A 158 -21.41 -12.07 -8.93
N GLY A 159 -20.65 -11.07 -8.44
CA GLY A 159 -19.20 -11.10 -8.37
C GLY A 159 -18.52 -10.27 -9.48
N VAL A 160 -17.24 -9.97 -9.28
CA VAL A 160 -16.49 -9.07 -10.16
C VAL A 160 -16.11 -9.73 -11.49
N ASP A 161 -16.49 -9.10 -12.59
CA ASP A 161 -16.05 -9.45 -13.94
C ASP A 161 -14.67 -8.83 -14.22
N TYR A 162 -13.65 -9.65 -14.05
CA TYR A 162 -12.25 -9.25 -14.17
C TYR A 162 -11.78 -9.05 -15.62
N GLU A 163 -12.39 -9.71 -16.61
CA GLU A 163 -12.05 -9.51 -18.03
C GLU A 163 -12.50 -8.10 -18.46
N LYS A 164 -13.73 -7.74 -18.10
CA LYS A 164 -14.25 -6.38 -18.33
C LYS A 164 -13.46 -5.30 -17.59
N LEU A 165 -12.92 -5.61 -16.41
CA LEU A 165 -12.03 -4.69 -15.71
C LEU A 165 -10.71 -4.46 -16.45
N ILE A 166 -10.13 -5.50 -17.08
CA ILE A 166 -8.92 -5.35 -17.90
C ILE A 166 -9.16 -4.32 -19.00
N ASP A 167 -10.26 -4.45 -19.72
CA ASP A 167 -10.64 -3.52 -20.79
C ASP A 167 -10.91 -2.11 -20.26
N THR A 168 -11.71 -2.00 -19.19
CA THR A 168 -12.10 -0.71 -18.61
C THR A 168 -10.88 0.05 -18.07
N PHE A 169 -9.97 -0.64 -17.40
CA PHE A 169 -8.77 -0.03 -16.82
C PHE A 169 -7.65 0.07 -17.85
N GLY A 170 -7.74 -0.62 -18.98
CA GLY A 170 -6.75 -0.66 -20.04
C GLY A 170 -5.41 -1.22 -19.55
N CYS A 171 -5.45 -2.25 -18.70
CA CYS A 171 -4.26 -3.04 -18.34
C CYS A 171 -4.15 -4.26 -19.27
N SER A 172 -3.14 -5.11 -19.06
CA SER A 172 -2.90 -6.28 -19.90
C SER A 172 -3.18 -7.56 -19.11
N THR A 173 -3.75 -8.57 -19.76
CA THR A 173 -3.93 -9.90 -19.16
C THR A 173 -2.58 -10.53 -18.82
N LEU A 174 -2.49 -11.16 -17.66
CA LEU A 174 -1.37 -12.01 -17.29
C LEU A 174 -1.52 -13.38 -17.95
N THR A 175 -0.90 -13.54 -19.12
CA THR A 175 -1.03 -14.76 -19.94
C THR A 175 -0.31 -15.96 -19.32
N GLU A 176 -0.71 -17.16 -19.72
CA GLU A 176 -0.05 -18.41 -19.31
C GLU A 176 1.43 -18.43 -19.72
N ASP A 177 1.78 -17.88 -20.88
CA ASP A 177 3.17 -17.73 -21.32
C ASP A 177 3.99 -16.85 -20.36
N LEU A 178 3.40 -15.76 -19.85
CA LEU A 178 4.08 -14.88 -18.92
C LEU A 178 4.24 -15.55 -17.55
N VAL A 179 3.24 -16.31 -17.11
CA VAL A 179 3.34 -17.15 -15.91
C VAL A 179 4.45 -18.19 -16.08
N ALA A 180 4.46 -18.94 -17.19
CA ALA A 180 5.49 -19.92 -17.49
C ALA A 180 6.90 -19.28 -17.55
N ARG A 181 7.02 -18.06 -18.08
CA ARG A 181 8.27 -17.30 -18.07
C ARG A 181 8.74 -17.01 -16.64
N VAL A 182 7.86 -16.54 -15.75
CA VAL A 182 8.19 -16.35 -14.34
C VAL A 182 8.65 -17.65 -13.69
N GLU A 183 7.97 -18.76 -13.95
CA GLU A 183 8.33 -20.08 -13.41
C GLU A 183 9.72 -20.53 -13.87
N ARG A 184 10.06 -20.34 -15.15
CA ARG A 184 11.41 -20.63 -15.67
C ARG A 184 12.50 -19.77 -15.01
N LEU A 185 12.23 -18.48 -14.81
CA LEU A 185 13.21 -17.55 -14.26
C LEU A 185 13.44 -17.69 -12.76
N THR A 186 12.40 -18.13 -12.03
CA THR A 186 12.43 -18.21 -10.57
C THR A 186 12.56 -19.63 -10.03
N GLY A 187 12.29 -20.65 -10.85
CA GLY A 187 12.28 -22.06 -10.49
C GLY A 187 11.17 -22.48 -9.51
N VAL A 188 10.37 -21.54 -9.00
CA VAL A 188 9.36 -21.79 -7.97
C VAL A 188 8.04 -21.16 -8.37
N PRO A 189 7.04 -21.95 -8.77
CA PRO A 189 5.77 -21.37 -9.22
C PRO A 189 4.94 -20.88 -8.02
N HIS A 190 4.43 -19.65 -8.06
CA HIS A 190 3.50 -19.16 -7.03
C HIS A 190 2.06 -19.64 -7.30
N ARG A 191 1.36 -20.12 -6.26
CA ARG A 191 -0.03 -20.62 -6.40
C ARG A 191 -1.00 -19.56 -6.94
N TYR A 192 -0.77 -18.28 -6.64
CA TYR A 192 -1.64 -17.20 -7.13
C TYR A 192 -1.44 -16.90 -8.62
N LEU A 193 -0.27 -17.21 -9.18
CA LEU A 193 -0.04 -17.12 -10.63
C LEU A 193 -0.69 -18.30 -11.33
N ARG A 194 -0.40 -19.53 -10.89
CA ARG A 194 -0.97 -20.77 -11.47
C ARG A 194 -2.50 -20.83 -11.47
N ARG A 195 -3.14 -20.16 -10.52
CA ARG A 195 -4.61 -20.13 -10.38
C ARG A 195 -5.25 -18.88 -11.00
N GLY A 196 -4.48 -18.05 -11.72
CA GLY A 196 -4.98 -16.80 -12.30
C GLY A 196 -5.57 -15.85 -11.26
N TYR A 197 -5.04 -15.86 -10.03
CA TYR A 197 -5.48 -14.98 -8.95
C TYR A 197 -4.78 -13.62 -9.05
N PHE A 198 -3.49 -13.61 -9.37
CA PHE A 198 -2.93 -12.47 -10.10
C PHE A 198 -3.24 -12.69 -11.58
N PHE A 199 -3.87 -11.72 -12.23
CA PHE A 199 -4.57 -11.94 -13.49
C PHE A 199 -4.31 -10.86 -14.54
N ALA A 200 -3.79 -9.70 -14.13
CA ALA A 200 -3.49 -8.59 -15.02
C ALA A 200 -2.22 -7.87 -14.59
N HIS A 201 -1.64 -7.08 -15.49
CA HIS A 201 -0.41 -6.36 -15.26
C HIS A 201 -0.29 -5.08 -16.10
N ARG A 202 0.72 -4.26 -15.81
CA ARG A 202 1.21 -3.21 -16.70
C ARG A 202 2.71 -3.38 -16.88
N GLU A 203 3.13 -3.69 -18.11
CA GLU A 203 4.56 -3.77 -18.47
C GLU A 203 5.38 -4.73 -17.59
N PHE A 204 4.79 -5.82 -17.10
CA PHE A 204 5.50 -6.78 -16.24
C PHE A 204 6.61 -7.53 -17.01
N ASN A 205 6.45 -7.70 -18.33
CA ASN A 205 7.52 -8.20 -19.22
C ASN A 205 8.84 -7.44 -19.02
N GLU A 206 8.79 -6.11 -18.86
CA GLU A 206 9.98 -5.29 -18.70
C GLU A 206 10.77 -5.64 -17.43
N ILE A 207 10.09 -6.06 -16.36
CA ILE A 207 10.77 -6.54 -15.14
C ILE A 207 11.47 -7.86 -15.39
N LEU A 208 10.84 -8.75 -16.15
CA LEU A 208 11.44 -10.05 -16.50
C LEU A 208 12.63 -9.86 -17.45
N ASP A 209 12.54 -8.94 -18.41
CA ASP A 209 13.65 -8.57 -19.29
C ASP A 209 14.84 -8.01 -18.49
N LEU A 210 14.58 -7.10 -17.53
CA LEU A 210 15.63 -6.58 -16.62
C LEU A 210 16.28 -7.72 -15.83
N TYR A 211 15.48 -8.62 -15.27
CA TYR A 211 15.98 -9.72 -14.46
C TYR A 211 16.82 -10.72 -15.27
N GLU A 212 16.39 -11.09 -16.48
CA GLU A 212 17.15 -11.93 -17.41
C GLU A 212 18.49 -11.31 -17.79
N ASN A 213 18.54 -9.98 -17.92
CA ASN A 213 19.76 -9.23 -18.20
C ASN A 213 20.64 -9.00 -16.95
N GLY A 214 20.31 -9.60 -15.80
CA GLY A 214 21.06 -9.46 -14.56
C GLY A 214 20.90 -8.10 -13.88
N GLN A 215 19.93 -7.28 -14.30
CA GLN A 215 19.67 -5.97 -13.73
C GLN A 215 18.70 -6.08 -12.55
N LYS A 216 18.95 -5.30 -11.51
CA LYS A 216 18.10 -5.25 -10.31
C LYS A 216 16.97 -4.24 -10.49
N PHE A 217 15.83 -4.55 -9.91
CA PHE A 217 14.67 -3.68 -9.75
C PHE A 217 14.28 -3.64 -8.26
N TYR A 218 13.21 -2.92 -7.88
CA TYR A 218 12.69 -2.95 -6.51
C TYR A 218 11.17 -3.15 -6.48
N LEU A 219 10.69 -3.62 -5.34
CA LEU A 219 9.27 -3.78 -5.06
C LEU A 219 8.74 -2.60 -4.25
N TYR A 220 7.51 -2.21 -4.54
CA TYR A 220 6.74 -1.28 -3.73
C TYR A 220 5.32 -1.83 -3.53
N THR A 221 4.87 -1.89 -2.28
CA THR A 221 3.45 -2.09 -1.96
C THR A 221 3.07 -1.22 -0.76
N GLY A 222 1.81 -1.22 -0.34
CA GLY A 222 1.37 -0.34 0.74
C GLY A 222 0.14 -0.83 1.49
N ARG A 223 -0.11 -0.20 2.62
CA ARG A 223 -1.26 -0.44 3.48
C ARG A 223 -1.73 0.88 4.08
N GLY A 224 -3.01 1.16 3.92
CA GLY A 224 -3.70 2.16 4.72
C GLY A 224 -4.19 1.57 6.05
N PRO A 225 -3.56 1.88 7.19
CA PRO A 225 -3.82 1.21 8.46
C PRO A 225 -5.16 1.66 9.05
N SER A 226 -6.20 0.83 8.87
CA SER A 226 -7.60 1.21 9.13
C SER A 226 -8.27 0.48 10.29
N SER A 227 -7.58 -0.51 10.87
CA SER A 227 -8.02 -1.42 11.91
C SER A 227 -6.79 -1.94 12.66
N GLY A 228 -6.95 -2.41 13.90
CA GLY A 228 -5.84 -2.92 14.71
C GLY A 228 -5.14 -4.17 14.13
N SER A 229 -5.81 -4.92 13.25
CA SER A 229 -5.22 -6.10 12.60
C SER A 229 -5.56 -6.19 11.11
N LEU A 230 -4.74 -6.95 10.37
CA LEU A 230 -5.06 -7.38 9.01
C LEU A 230 -6.15 -8.47 9.00
N HIS A 231 -6.85 -8.60 7.87
CA HIS A 231 -7.74 -9.72 7.56
C HIS A 231 -7.15 -10.53 6.39
N LEU A 232 -7.73 -11.69 6.08
CA LEU A 232 -7.20 -12.61 5.07
C LEU A 232 -7.03 -11.97 3.69
N GLY A 233 -7.94 -11.07 3.30
CA GLY A 233 -7.80 -10.31 2.06
C GLY A 233 -6.51 -9.48 1.97
N HIS A 234 -6.04 -8.89 3.08
CA HIS A 234 -4.79 -8.13 3.09
C HIS A 234 -3.56 -9.02 2.93
N LEU A 235 -3.64 -10.31 3.30
CA LEU A 235 -2.51 -11.22 3.19
C LEU A 235 -2.18 -11.57 1.73
N ILE A 236 -3.13 -11.45 0.80
CA ILE A 236 -2.90 -11.76 -0.62
C ILE A 236 -1.74 -10.93 -1.19
N PRO A 237 -1.79 -9.58 -1.24
CA PRO A 237 -0.70 -8.78 -1.80
C PRO A 237 0.60 -8.96 -1.00
N PHE A 238 0.55 -9.03 0.33
CA PHE A 238 1.76 -9.15 1.15
C PHE A 238 2.46 -10.49 0.98
N THR A 239 1.75 -11.62 1.06
CA THR A 239 2.38 -12.94 0.88
C THR A 239 2.91 -13.14 -0.53
N PHE A 240 2.25 -12.56 -1.54
CA PHE A 240 2.77 -12.55 -2.90
C PHE A 240 4.01 -11.68 -3.05
N THR A 241 4.02 -10.49 -2.43
CA THR A 241 5.18 -9.59 -2.42
C THR A 241 6.37 -10.21 -1.70
N ALA A 242 6.16 -10.91 -0.59
CA ALA A 242 7.21 -11.64 0.12
C ALA A 242 7.80 -12.76 -0.75
N TRP A 243 6.96 -13.47 -1.49
CA TRP A 243 7.43 -14.45 -2.47
C TRP A 243 8.24 -13.79 -3.60
N LEU A 244 7.75 -12.69 -4.19
CA LEU A 244 8.47 -11.93 -5.22
C LEU A 244 9.84 -11.46 -4.70
N GLN A 245 9.88 -10.89 -3.49
CA GLN A 245 11.11 -10.44 -2.87
C GLN A 245 12.13 -11.57 -2.77
N LYS A 246 11.69 -12.74 -2.32
CA LYS A 246 12.54 -13.92 -2.14
C LYS A 246 13.07 -14.46 -3.46
N VAL A 247 12.21 -14.64 -4.47
CA VAL A 247 12.61 -15.30 -5.73
C VAL A 247 13.41 -14.40 -6.66
N PHE A 248 13.16 -13.09 -6.64
CA PHE A 248 13.91 -12.13 -7.45
C PHE A 248 15.10 -11.53 -6.71
N ASP A 249 15.19 -11.72 -5.38
CA ASP A 249 16.26 -11.18 -4.55
C ASP A 249 16.43 -9.65 -4.73
N VAL A 250 15.37 -8.92 -4.40
CA VAL A 250 15.25 -7.47 -4.63
C VAL A 250 14.86 -6.71 -3.37
N PRO A 251 15.25 -5.42 -3.24
CA PRO A 251 14.78 -4.57 -2.16
C PRO A 251 13.28 -4.27 -2.27
N LEU A 252 12.64 -4.02 -1.13
CA LEU A 252 11.22 -3.74 -0.98
C LEU A 252 11.02 -2.51 -0.10
N VAL A 253 10.12 -1.62 -0.53
CA VAL A 253 9.56 -0.55 0.31
C VAL A 253 8.08 -0.79 0.55
N ILE A 254 7.64 -0.58 1.79
CA ILE A 254 6.23 -0.72 2.18
C ILE A 254 5.75 0.60 2.79
N GLN A 255 4.78 1.23 2.11
CA GLN A 255 4.18 2.48 2.57
C GLN A 255 3.03 2.20 3.56
N LEU A 256 3.06 2.85 4.72
CA LEU A 256 1.94 2.92 5.66
C LEU A 256 1.28 4.32 5.56
N THR A 257 0.10 4.38 4.95
CA THR A 257 -0.62 5.63 4.67
C THR A 257 -1.47 6.10 5.85
N ASP A 258 -0.81 6.34 6.98
CA ASP A 258 -1.46 6.83 8.21
C ASP A 258 -2.07 8.23 8.03
N ASP A 259 -1.40 9.10 7.28
CA ASP A 259 -1.88 10.41 6.86
C ASP A 259 -3.16 10.32 6.00
N GLU A 260 -3.25 9.37 5.06
CA GLU A 260 -4.46 9.11 4.29
C GLU A 260 -5.60 8.70 5.22
N LYS A 261 -5.34 7.83 6.21
CA LYS A 261 -6.41 7.41 7.13
C LYS A 261 -6.87 8.55 8.04
N PHE A 262 -5.96 9.39 8.52
CA PHE A 262 -6.30 10.65 9.19
C PHE A 262 -7.17 11.58 8.32
N LEU A 263 -6.84 11.73 7.03
CA LEU A 263 -7.57 12.63 6.12
C LEU A 263 -8.95 12.12 5.68
N PHE A 264 -9.16 10.79 5.69
CA PHE A 264 -10.35 10.14 5.15
C PHE A 264 -11.29 9.56 6.21
N LYS A 265 -10.84 9.42 7.47
CA LYS A 265 -11.62 8.89 8.59
C LYS A 265 -11.65 9.88 9.74
N ASP A 266 -12.63 9.71 10.61
CA ASP A 266 -12.69 10.40 11.90
C ASP A 266 -11.75 9.68 12.89
N GLN A 267 -10.46 10.04 12.84
CA GLN A 267 -9.42 9.53 13.73
C GLN A 267 -8.31 10.58 13.88
N THR A 268 -7.65 10.57 15.03
CA THR A 268 -6.51 11.45 15.35
C THR A 268 -5.22 10.98 14.67
N LEU A 269 -4.19 11.82 14.66
CA LEU A 269 -2.86 11.43 14.16
C LEU A 269 -2.24 10.35 15.04
N GLU A 270 -2.44 10.44 16.34
CA GLU A 270 -1.95 9.48 17.34
C GLU A 270 -2.61 8.10 17.14
N GLU A 271 -3.93 8.06 16.91
CA GLU A 271 -4.62 6.81 16.57
C GLU A 271 -4.12 6.22 15.25
N SER A 272 -3.87 7.08 14.26
CA SER A 272 -3.32 6.66 12.95
C SER A 272 -1.93 6.05 13.09
N GLU A 273 -1.07 6.63 13.94
CA GLU A 273 0.25 6.12 14.27
C GLU A 273 0.18 4.76 14.96
N VAL A 274 -0.69 4.60 15.96
CA VAL A 274 -0.90 3.31 16.65
C VAL A 274 -1.36 2.23 15.66
N MET A 275 -2.30 2.54 14.78
CA MET A 275 -2.74 1.59 13.75
C MET A 275 -1.61 1.22 12.78
N ALA A 276 -0.79 2.19 12.37
CA ALA A 276 0.38 1.94 11.51
C ALA A 276 1.37 0.99 12.21
N TRP A 277 1.63 1.22 13.50
CA TRP A 277 2.52 0.37 14.30
C TRP A 277 2.01 -1.06 14.41
N GLU A 278 0.73 -1.27 14.77
CA GLU A 278 0.18 -2.63 14.86
C GLU A 278 0.14 -3.34 13.50
N ASN A 279 -0.25 -2.64 12.43
CA ASN A 279 -0.28 -3.22 11.08
C ASN A 279 1.13 -3.56 10.59
N SER A 280 2.17 -2.81 11.00
CA SER A 280 3.56 -3.12 10.66
C SER A 280 3.99 -4.50 11.20
N LYS A 281 3.52 -4.89 12.40
CA LYS A 281 3.81 -6.21 12.99
C LYS A 281 3.21 -7.33 12.17
N ASP A 282 1.96 -7.17 11.75
CA ASP A 282 1.27 -8.15 10.88
C ASP A 282 1.96 -8.28 9.52
N ILE A 283 2.44 -7.16 8.95
CA ILE A 283 3.20 -7.15 7.69
C ILE A 283 4.53 -7.89 7.88
N ILE A 284 5.29 -7.59 8.93
CA ILE A 284 6.56 -8.28 9.24
C ILE A 284 6.32 -9.78 9.40
N ALA A 285 5.21 -10.19 10.03
CA ALA A 285 4.84 -11.59 10.20
C ALA A 285 4.58 -12.35 8.89
N CYS A 286 4.43 -11.66 7.75
CA CYS A 286 4.34 -12.30 6.43
C CYS A 286 5.68 -12.88 5.95
N GLY A 287 6.79 -12.62 6.65
CA GLY A 287 8.10 -13.26 6.40
C GLY A 287 8.97 -12.52 5.39
N PHE A 288 8.90 -11.19 5.34
CA PHE A 288 9.82 -10.36 4.56
C PHE A 288 11.24 -10.42 5.12
N ASP A 289 12.25 -10.27 4.26
CA ASP A 289 13.66 -10.18 4.67
C ASP A 289 13.94 -8.80 5.29
N PRO A 290 14.25 -8.69 6.60
CA PRO A 290 14.48 -7.40 7.24
C PRO A 290 15.68 -6.63 6.68
N ALA A 291 16.67 -7.32 6.09
CA ALA A 291 17.83 -6.68 5.48
C ALA A 291 17.51 -6.00 4.15
N LYS A 292 16.37 -6.32 3.53
CA LYS A 292 15.94 -5.83 2.21
C LYS A 292 14.59 -5.11 2.23
N THR A 293 14.01 -4.90 3.42
CA THR A 293 12.66 -4.35 3.56
C THR A 293 12.69 -3.07 4.37
N PHE A 294 12.20 -1.99 3.77
CA PHE A 294 12.01 -0.72 4.44
C PHE A 294 10.51 -0.40 4.55
N ILE A 295 9.99 -0.48 5.76
CA ILE A 295 8.59 -0.10 6.08
C ILE A 295 8.62 1.31 6.64
N PHE A 296 7.79 2.20 6.10
CA PHE A 296 7.76 3.59 6.55
C PHE A 296 6.33 4.10 6.70
N ARG A 297 6.14 4.97 7.69
CA ARG A 297 4.92 5.72 7.94
C ARG A 297 4.98 7.03 7.18
N ASN A 298 3.92 7.42 6.49
CA ASN A 298 3.91 8.63 5.69
C ASN A 298 4.23 9.86 6.51
N ALA A 299 3.51 10.10 7.61
CA ALA A 299 3.73 11.30 8.41
C ALA A 299 5.09 11.33 9.15
N ASP A 300 5.83 10.20 9.21
CA ASP A 300 7.22 10.16 9.70
C ASP A 300 8.24 10.46 8.59
N TYR A 301 8.06 9.84 7.42
CA TYR A 301 9.01 9.92 6.31
C TYR A 301 8.71 11.06 5.32
N ILE A 302 7.66 11.86 5.55
CA ILE A 302 7.15 12.89 4.62
C ILE A 302 8.22 13.91 4.24
N GLY A 303 9.10 14.28 5.17
CA GLY A 303 10.16 15.26 4.92
C GLY A 303 11.11 14.84 3.80
N THR A 304 11.41 13.53 3.70
CA THR A 304 12.23 12.98 2.62
C THR A 304 11.45 12.86 1.31
N MET A 305 10.16 12.54 1.38
CA MET A 305 9.30 12.41 0.19
C MET A 305 8.92 13.75 -0.45
N TYR A 306 8.87 14.83 0.33
CA TYR A 306 8.26 16.09 -0.08
C TYR A 306 8.78 16.69 -1.40
N PRO A 307 10.09 16.69 -1.70
CA PRO A 307 10.57 17.20 -2.99
C PRO A 307 10.02 16.44 -4.20
N GLU A 308 9.85 15.12 -4.09
CA GLU A 308 9.29 14.28 -5.16
C GLU A 308 7.76 14.43 -5.24
N ILE A 309 7.09 14.54 -4.09
CA ILE A 309 5.66 14.87 -4.02
C ILE A 309 5.37 16.18 -4.76
N LEU A 310 6.17 17.23 -4.58
CA LEU A 310 5.99 18.51 -5.28
C LEU A 310 6.10 18.39 -6.80
N LYS A 311 7.04 17.57 -7.31
CA LYS A 311 7.17 17.32 -8.76
C LYS A 311 5.92 16.64 -9.31
N ILE A 312 5.34 15.70 -8.57
CA ILE A 312 4.12 14.99 -8.94
C ILE A 312 2.90 15.94 -8.88
N GLN A 313 2.72 16.66 -7.77
CA GLN A 313 1.62 17.61 -7.59
C GLN A 313 1.61 18.70 -8.68
N LYS A 314 2.78 19.18 -9.11
CA LYS A 314 2.88 20.14 -10.23
C LYS A 314 2.37 19.58 -11.56
N CYS A 315 2.37 18.25 -11.72
CA CYS A 315 1.91 17.59 -12.95
C CYS A 315 0.43 17.18 -12.92
N VAL A 316 -0.20 17.14 -11.75
CA VAL A 316 -1.57 16.63 -11.56
C VAL A 316 -2.50 17.79 -11.19
N THR A 317 -3.50 18.06 -12.03
CA THR A 317 -4.48 19.12 -11.76
C THR A 317 -5.66 18.60 -10.92
N TYR A 318 -6.37 19.51 -10.27
CA TYR A 318 -7.57 19.18 -9.51
C TYR A 318 -8.65 18.46 -10.36
N ASN A 319 -8.85 18.88 -11.62
CA ASN A 319 -9.79 18.23 -12.52
C ASN A 319 -9.42 16.76 -12.78
N GLN A 320 -8.13 16.43 -12.79
CA GLN A 320 -7.66 15.06 -12.98
C GLN A 320 -7.98 14.20 -11.76
N VAL A 321 -7.66 14.68 -10.55
CA VAL A 321 -8.02 13.93 -9.34
C VAL A 321 -9.53 13.81 -9.16
N ARG A 322 -10.31 14.85 -9.48
CA ARG A 322 -11.78 14.73 -9.53
C ARG A 322 -12.25 13.62 -10.48
N GLY A 323 -11.70 13.57 -11.69
CA GLY A 323 -12.10 12.56 -12.68
C GLY A 323 -11.65 11.14 -12.36
N ILE A 324 -10.51 10.96 -11.68
CA ILE A 324 -9.95 9.66 -11.34
C ILE A 324 -10.52 9.12 -10.01
N PHE A 325 -10.68 10.00 -9.03
CA PHE A 325 -10.93 9.67 -7.62
C PHE A 325 -12.29 10.16 -7.13
N GLY A 326 -13.06 10.90 -7.92
CA GLY A 326 -14.39 11.38 -7.54
C GLY A 326 -14.40 12.51 -6.50
N PHE A 327 -13.26 13.15 -6.21
CA PHE A 327 -13.21 14.25 -5.25
C PHE A 327 -14.03 15.47 -5.69
N SER A 328 -14.61 16.15 -4.72
CA SER A 328 -15.49 17.29 -4.93
C SER A 328 -15.01 18.53 -4.16
N GLY A 329 -15.58 19.70 -4.48
CA GLY A 329 -15.19 20.96 -3.84
C GLY A 329 -15.49 21.04 -2.34
N SER A 330 -16.20 20.06 -1.78
CA SER A 330 -16.45 19.92 -0.34
C SER A 330 -15.45 19.00 0.37
N ASP A 331 -14.59 18.28 -0.37
CA ASP A 331 -13.52 17.48 0.23
C ASP A 331 -12.39 18.38 0.76
N ASN A 332 -11.76 17.96 1.87
CA ASN A 332 -10.58 18.67 2.36
C ASN A 332 -9.43 18.59 1.35
N ILE A 333 -8.60 19.63 1.31
CA ILE A 333 -7.50 19.74 0.34
C ILE A 333 -6.46 18.60 0.48
N GLY A 334 -6.34 18.00 1.66
CA GLY A 334 -5.45 16.88 1.90
C GLY A 334 -5.85 15.64 1.11
N LYS A 335 -7.15 15.33 1.02
CA LYS A 335 -7.65 14.24 0.16
C LYS A 335 -7.26 14.43 -1.30
N SER A 336 -7.38 15.67 -1.80
CA SER A 336 -7.01 15.99 -3.18
C SER A 336 -5.50 15.88 -3.44
N ALA A 337 -4.68 16.09 -2.40
CA ALA A 337 -3.23 16.00 -2.46
C ALA A 337 -2.67 14.58 -2.23
N SER A 338 -3.42 13.71 -1.55
CA SER A 338 -2.96 12.36 -1.15
C SER A 338 -2.54 11.45 -2.32
N PRO A 339 -3.12 11.52 -3.55
CA PRO A 339 -2.65 10.69 -4.65
C PRO A 339 -1.18 10.90 -5.00
N ALA A 340 -0.65 12.11 -4.82
CA ALA A 340 0.77 12.38 -5.05
C ALA A 340 1.67 11.71 -4.00
N VAL A 341 1.19 11.60 -2.76
CA VAL A 341 1.89 10.92 -1.66
C VAL A 341 1.97 9.41 -1.92
N GLN A 342 0.91 8.79 -2.46
CA GLN A 342 0.91 7.37 -2.82
C GLN A 342 1.68 7.07 -4.12
N ALA A 343 1.77 8.04 -5.03
CA ALA A 343 2.57 7.94 -6.24
C ALA A 343 4.07 8.00 -5.96
N CYS A 344 4.50 8.82 -5.00
CA CYS A 344 5.91 9.13 -4.69
C CYS A 344 6.81 7.89 -4.49
N PRO A 345 6.41 6.83 -3.76
CA PRO A 345 7.24 5.64 -3.56
C PRO A 345 7.46 4.80 -4.82
N SER A 346 6.81 5.14 -5.94
CA SER A 346 7.05 4.50 -7.24
C SER A 346 8.38 4.92 -7.88
N PHE A 347 9.05 5.93 -7.31
CA PHE A 347 10.30 6.48 -7.83
C PHE A 347 11.46 6.24 -6.85
N PRO A 348 12.59 5.65 -7.29
CA PRO A 348 13.72 5.35 -6.42
C PRO A 348 14.40 6.59 -5.82
N GLN A 349 14.21 7.76 -6.43
CA GLN A 349 14.65 9.07 -5.92
C GLN A 349 14.12 9.36 -4.50
N THR A 350 12.98 8.77 -4.13
CA THR A 350 12.36 8.88 -2.81
C THR A 350 13.16 8.17 -1.69
N PHE A 351 14.07 7.26 -2.05
CA PHE A 351 14.72 6.35 -1.11
C PHE A 351 16.26 6.35 -1.22
N PRO A 352 16.92 7.51 -1.00
CA PRO A 352 18.38 7.60 -1.10
C PRO A 352 19.09 6.68 -0.10
N VAL A 353 18.56 6.48 1.11
CA VAL A 353 19.16 5.59 2.11
C VAL A 353 18.84 4.12 1.81
N PRO A 354 17.56 3.68 1.68
CA PRO A 354 17.25 2.28 1.40
C PRO A 354 17.87 1.75 0.09
N PHE A 355 18.04 2.60 -0.91
CA PHE A 355 18.62 2.22 -2.21
C PHE A 355 20.07 2.68 -2.41
N SER A 356 20.75 3.13 -1.35
CA SER A 356 22.17 3.54 -1.41
C SER A 356 22.46 4.55 -2.53
N GLY A 357 21.56 5.51 -2.70
CA GLY A 357 21.65 6.58 -3.70
C GLY A 357 21.26 6.17 -5.13
N ARG A 358 20.85 4.92 -5.38
CA ARG A 358 20.44 4.47 -6.70
C ARG A 358 19.14 5.12 -7.15
N THR A 359 19.13 5.61 -8.38
CA THR A 359 17.97 6.25 -9.03
C THR A 359 17.57 5.59 -10.35
N ASP A 360 18.27 4.52 -10.73
CA ASP A 360 18.10 3.75 -11.96
C ASP A 360 17.12 2.58 -11.81
N LEU A 361 16.79 2.21 -10.58
CA LEU A 361 15.93 1.08 -10.22
C LEU A 361 14.51 1.23 -10.77
N ARG A 362 14.08 0.27 -11.59
CA ARG A 362 12.67 0.18 -12.00
C ARG A 362 11.81 -0.36 -10.86
N CYS A 363 10.57 0.13 -10.76
CA CYS A 363 9.62 -0.26 -9.73
C CYS A 363 8.64 -1.33 -10.24
N LEU A 364 8.40 -2.36 -9.43
CA LEU A 364 7.27 -3.29 -9.58
C LEU A 364 6.32 -3.15 -8.39
N ILE A 365 5.04 -2.94 -8.67
CA ILE A 365 3.98 -2.74 -7.67
C ILE A 365 2.98 -3.90 -7.68
N PRO A 366 3.04 -4.82 -6.70
CA PRO A 366 2.00 -5.82 -6.47
C PRO A 366 0.88 -5.23 -5.63
N CYS A 367 -0.34 -5.22 -6.16
CA CYS A 367 -1.52 -4.72 -5.47
C CYS A 367 -2.81 -5.41 -5.96
N ALA A 368 -3.92 -5.22 -5.26
CA ALA A 368 -5.23 -5.51 -5.84
C ALA A 368 -5.56 -4.46 -6.91
N ILE A 369 -6.45 -4.80 -7.85
CA ILE A 369 -6.73 -3.94 -9.01
C ILE A 369 -7.39 -2.59 -8.65
N ASP A 370 -8.04 -2.49 -7.49
CA ASP A 370 -8.63 -1.24 -6.99
C ASP A 370 -7.61 -0.12 -6.77
N GLN A 371 -6.31 -0.44 -6.65
CA GLN A 371 -5.23 0.55 -6.53
C GLN A 371 -4.70 1.08 -7.87
N ASP A 372 -5.08 0.48 -9.00
CA ASP A 372 -4.62 0.91 -10.34
C ASP A 372 -4.86 2.41 -10.64
N PRO A 373 -5.96 3.07 -10.20
CA PRO A 373 -6.16 4.50 -10.45
C PRO A 373 -4.99 5.39 -10.00
N TYR A 374 -4.39 5.09 -8.83
CA TYR A 374 -3.19 5.81 -8.35
C TYR A 374 -2.00 5.64 -9.28
N PHE A 375 -1.76 4.42 -9.73
CA PHE A 375 -0.56 4.12 -10.49
C PHE A 375 -0.71 4.37 -11.99
N ARG A 376 -1.92 4.34 -12.52
CA ARG A 376 -2.23 4.87 -13.85
C ARG A 376 -1.93 6.35 -13.91
N MET A 377 -2.37 7.14 -12.93
CA MET A 377 -1.97 8.55 -12.77
C MET A 377 -0.45 8.69 -12.67
N THR A 378 0.19 7.89 -11.82
CA THR A 378 1.65 7.91 -11.62
C THR A 378 2.42 7.66 -12.91
N ARG A 379 1.97 6.71 -13.74
CA ARG A 379 2.57 6.37 -15.05
C ARG A 379 2.44 7.49 -16.08
N ASP A 380 1.38 8.29 -16.02
CA ASP A 380 1.22 9.49 -16.86
C ASP A 380 2.12 10.65 -16.39
N VAL A 381 2.41 10.72 -15.08
CA VAL A 381 3.30 11.73 -14.49
C VAL A 381 4.78 11.41 -14.74
N ALA A 382 5.19 10.15 -14.57
CA ALA A 382 6.59 9.72 -14.60
C ALA A 382 7.44 10.33 -15.75
N PRO A 383 7.05 10.24 -17.03
CA PRO A 383 7.87 10.81 -18.12
C PRO A 383 7.95 12.35 -18.07
N ARG A 384 6.96 13.04 -17.49
CA ARG A 384 6.93 14.51 -17.39
C ARG A 384 7.91 15.05 -16.36
N ILE A 385 8.31 14.22 -15.40
CA ILE A 385 9.32 14.52 -14.39
C ILE A 385 10.65 13.81 -14.66
N GLY A 386 10.80 13.19 -15.85
CA GLY A 386 12.03 12.54 -16.29
C GLY A 386 12.28 11.17 -15.65
N TYR A 387 11.26 10.49 -15.15
CA TYR A 387 11.37 9.20 -14.46
C TYR A 387 10.76 8.04 -15.26
N GLN A 388 11.17 6.83 -14.89
CA GLN A 388 10.63 5.59 -15.44
C GLN A 388 9.22 5.33 -14.90
N LYS A 389 8.36 4.77 -15.75
CA LYS A 389 7.03 4.34 -15.34
C LYS A 389 7.13 3.13 -14.40
N PRO A 390 6.40 3.10 -13.27
CA PRO A 390 6.29 1.89 -12.48
C PRO A 390 5.53 0.80 -13.26
N THR A 391 5.95 -0.44 -13.08
CA THR A 391 5.26 -1.64 -13.58
C THR A 391 4.34 -2.17 -12.48
N LEU A 392 3.28 -2.89 -12.87
CA LEU A 392 2.26 -3.35 -11.94
C LEU A 392 1.86 -4.79 -12.19
N ILE A 393 1.43 -5.48 -11.14
CA ILE A 393 0.78 -6.79 -11.23
C ILE A 393 -0.41 -6.84 -10.27
N PHE A 394 -1.57 -7.24 -10.76
CA PHE A 394 -2.86 -7.07 -10.09
C PHE A 394 -3.46 -8.39 -9.63
N SER A 395 -3.89 -8.42 -8.36
CA SER A 395 -4.70 -9.52 -7.83
C SER A 395 -6.19 -9.26 -7.98
N LYS A 396 -6.94 -10.36 -8.03
CA LYS A 396 -8.38 -10.39 -7.74
C LYS A 396 -8.64 -9.97 -6.29
N PHE A 397 -9.89 -9.68 -5.97
CA PHE A 397 -10.34 -9.41 -4.62
C PHE A 397 -10.56 -10.70 -3.85
N PHE A 398 -10.27 -10.67 -2.54
CA PHE A 398 -10.68 -11.74 -1.64
C PHE A 398 -12.14 -11.49 -1.24
N PRO A 399 -13.06 -12.46 -1.46
CA PRO A 399 -14.49 -12.24 -1.24
C PRO A 399 -14.80 -12.04 0.24
N ALA A 400 -15.86 -11.28 0.53
CA ALA A 400 -16.43 -11.20 1.87
C ALA A 400 -17.05 -12.55 2.29
N LEU A 401 -17.31 -12.72 3.59
CA LEU A 401 -17.91 -13.96 4.09
C LEU A 401 -19.32 -14.18 3.56
N GLN A 402 -20.05 -13.11 3.26
CA GLN A 402 -21.42 -13.16 2.77
C GLN A 402 -21.52 -13.49 1.27
N GLY A 403 -20.40 -13.45 0.53
CA GLY A 403 -20.36 -13.80 -0.88
C GLY A 403 -19.38 -12.96 -1.70
N ALA A 404 -19.35 -13.24 -3.01
CA ALA A 404 -18.42 -12.64 -3.95
C ALA A 404 -18.79 -11.22 -4.40
N SER A 405 -19.96 -10.72 -4.00
CA SER A 405 -20.46 -9.40 -4.45
C SER A 405 -19.73 -8.21 -3.86
N THR A 406 -19.05 -8.40 -2.74
CA THR A 406 -18.19 -7.39 -2.12
C THR A 406 -16.84 -8.00 -1.78
N LYS A 407 -15.82 -7.14 -1.68
CA LYS A 407 -14.51 -7.56 -1.15
C LYS A 407 -14.56 -7.64 0.38
N MET A 408 -13.74 -8.53 0.95
CA MET A 408 -13.50 -8.55 2.39
C MET A 408 -12.95 -7.19 2.83
N SER A 409 -13.60 -6.61 3.84
CA SER A 409 -13.29 -5.29 4.36
C SER A 409 -13.34 -5.30 5.88
N GLY A 410 -12.38 -4.65 6.53
CA GLY A 410 -12.40 -4.43 7.99
C GLY A 410 -13.49 -3.45 8.45
N SER A 411 -14.21 -2.83 7.51
CA SER A 411 -15.32 -1.90 7.77
C SER A 411 -16.67 -2.60 7.89
N ASN A 412 -16.87 -3.76 7.24
CA ASN A 412 -18.21 -4.38 7.16
C ASN A 412 -18.37 -5.44 8.25
N ALA A 413 -19.58 -5.56 8.81
CA ALA A 413 -19.89 -6.66 9.71
C ALA A 413 -19.77 -8.02 9.01
N SER A 414 -19.24 -9.00 9.73
CA SER A 414 -19.14 -10.40 9.34
C SER A 414 -20.47 -11.12 9.57
#